data_AF-A0A955SDC9-F1
#
_entry.id   AF-A0A955SDC9-F1
#
_cell.length_a   1.000
_cell.length_b   1.000
_cell.length_c   1.000
_cell.angle_alpha   90.00
_cell.angle_beta   90.00
_cell.angle_gamma   90.00
#
_symmetry.space_group_name_H-M   'P 1'
#
loop_
_entity.id
_entity.type
_entity.pdbx_description
1 polymer ?
#
loop_
_entity_poly.entity_id
_entity_poly.type
_entity_poly.pdbx_seq_one_letter_code
_entity_poly.pdbx_strand_id
1 'polypeptide(L)'
;SLDPRVLSLDQFRGYTMAGMFLVNFIGEFAAIPEIFKHNNTYCSYADTIFPHFFFAVGFAYRLAFLKRLKRVESSWPVYRHAIWRCLGLILIGLIIYHLGGRYRSWEDLRETGVGEVLYRGFRSLPWQALVHIGVTSLFVLPVIHRSKAVRISFMVASAGLHVFLSHLFYYDWVIENRSIDGGPLGFLTYTVPTIVGSLAYDLMTSKGPKRSLSPLLLWGAVLM
;
A
#
# COMPACT_ATOMS: atom_id res chain seq x y z
N SER A 1 9.67 21.27 -21.72
CA SER A 1 8.47 20.45 -22.02
C SER A 1 8.00 19.76 -20.74
N LEU A 2 6.87 20.16 -20.18
CA LEU A 2 6.25 19.43 -19.07
C LEU A 2 5.68 18.13 -19.66
N ASP A 3 6.27 16.98 -19.34
CA ASP A 3 5.68 15.69 -19.74
C ASP A 3 4.19 15.68 -19.40
N PRO A 4 3.31 15.14 -20.28
CA PRO A 4 1.90 15.03 -20.00
C PRO A 4 1.67 14.35 -18.64
N ARG A 5 0.93 15.01 -17.75
CA ARG A 5 0.42 14.37 -16.54
C ARG A 5 -0.44 13.19 -16.98
N VAL A 6 -0.27 12.03 -16.34
CA VAL A 6 -1.07 10.83 -16.67
C VAL A 6 -2.44 11.00 -16.03
N LEU A 7 -3.34 11.74 -16.69
CA LEU A 7 -4.67 12.09 -16.18
C LEU A 7 -5.47 10.86 -15.75
N SER A 8 -5.38 9.76 -16.49
CA SER A 8 -6.05 8.50 -16.18
C SER A 8 -5.59 7.89 -14.85
N LEU A 9 -4.33 8.08 -14.46
CA LEU A 9 -3.79 7.59 -13.20
C LEU A 9 -4.32 8.41 -12.01
N ASP A 10 -4.42 9.73 -12.18
CA ASP A 10 -4.98 10.60 -11.15
C ASP A 10 -6.49 10.34 -10.97
N GLN A 11 -7.22 10.11 -12.06
CA GLN A 11 -8.62 9.70 -12.03
C GLN A 11 -8.80 8.34 -11.33
N PHE A 12 -7.95 7.35 -11.64
CA PHE A 12 -8.01 6.03 -11.01
C PHE A 12 -7.73 6.10 -9.50
N ARG A 13 -6.74 6.89 -9.08
CA ARG A 13 -6.48 7.14 -7.65
C ARG A 13 -7.66 7.82 -6.98
N GLY A 14 -8.24 8.85 -7.61
CA GLY A 14 -9.44 9.52 -7.13
C GLY A 14 -10.62 8.57 -6.96
N TYR A 15 -10.84 7.68 -7.93
CA TYR A 15 -11.85 6.62 -7.86
C TYR A 15 -11.62 5.70 -6.65
N THR A 16 -10.40 5.20 -6.45
CA THR A 16 -10.12 4.32 -5.30
C THR A 16 -10.30 5.03 -3.95
N MET A 17 -9.96 6.32 -3.85
CA MET A 17 -10.20 7.12 -2.64
C MET A 17 -11.70 7.36 -2.40
N ALA A 18 -12.45 7.72 -3.45
CA ALA A 18 -13.90 7.88 -3.38
C ALA A 18 -14.60 6.57 -3.00
N GLY A 19 -14.14 5.45 -3.57
CA GLY A 19 -14.59 4.10 -3.20
C GLY A 19 -14.34 3.80 -1.73
N MET A 20 -13.15 4.13 -1.20
CA MET A 20 -12.81 3.96 0.22
C MET A 20 -13.73 4.78 1.14
N PHE A 21 -14.01 6.04 0.80
CA PHE A 21 -14.98 6.85 1.54
C PHE A 21 -16.38 6.28 1.46
N LEU A 22 -16.80 5.84 0.28
CA LEU A 22 -18.12 5.27 0.05
C LEU A 22 -18.31 4.02 0.91
N VAL A 23 -17.43 3.02 0.82
CA VAL A 23 -17.56 1.75 1.58
C VAL A 23 -17.49 1.97 3.09
N ASN A 24 -16.65 2.89 3.56
CA ASN A 24 -16.57 3.22 4.99
C ASN A 24 -17.83 3.94 5.48
N PHE A 25 -18.41 4.83 4.67
CA PHE A 25 -19.64 5.54 5.03
C PHE A 25 -20.87 4.62 4.99
N ILE A 26 -21.00 3.82 3.92
CA ILE A 26 -22.16 2.93 3.74
C ILE A 26 -22.08 1.67 4.60
N GLY A 27 -20.87 1.25 4.99
CA GLY A 27 -20.66 0.07 5.83
C GLY A 27 -21.35 0.14 7.19
N GLU A 28 -21.58 1.35 7.71
CA GLU A 28 -22.24 1.58 9.00
C GLU A 28 -23.78 1.44 8.96
N PHE A 29 -24.40 1.41 7.77
CA PHE A 29 -25.85 1.34 7.64
C PHE A 29 -26.37 -0.11 7.58
N ALA A 30 -27.38 -0.40 8.39
CA ALA A 30 -27.98 -1.74 8.48
C ALA A 30 -28.59 -2.24 7.15
N ALA A 31 -29.19 -1.34 6.36
CA ALA A 31 -29.98 -1.68 5.17
C ALA A 31 -29.19 -1.82 3.85
N ILE A 32 -27.86 -1.93 3.91
CA ILE A 32 -27.00 -1.91 2.71
C ILE A 32 -26.58 -3.33 2.30
N PRO A 33 -26.58 -3.66 0.99
CA PRO A 33 -26.25 -4.99 0.48
C PRO A 33 -24.89 -5.48 0.97
N GLU A 34 -24.80 -6.77 1.29
CA GLU A 34 -23.60 -7.39 1.89
C GLU A 34 -22.35 -7.27 1.01
N ILE A 35 -22.49 -7.09 -0.31
CA ILE A 35 -21.37 -6.86 -1.25
C ILE A 35 -20.54 -5.62 -0.89
N PHE A 36 -21.15 -4.62 -0.24
CA PHE A 36 -20.47 -3.38 0.17
C PHE A 36 -19.91 -3.42 1.60
N LYS A 37 -20.13 -4.51 2.33
CA LYS A 37 -19.65 -4.69 3.72
C LYS A 37 -18.47 -5.64 3.74
N HIS A 38 -17.60 -5.51 4.75
CA HIS A 38 -16.57 -6.51 5.01
C HIS A 38 -17.24 -7.79 5.50
N ASN A 39 -17.03 -8.89 4.79
CA ASN A 39 -17.54 -10.21 5.18
C ASN A 39 -16.37 -11.13 5.50
N ASN A 40 -16.54 -11.98 6.51
CA ASN A 40 -15.50 -12.94 6.90
C ASN A 40 -15.46 -14.18 5.99
N THR A 41 -16.43 -14.34 5.08
CA THR A 41 -16.67 -15.59 4.33
C THR A 41 -16.29 -15.48 2.85
N TYR A 42 -16.34 -14.29 2.27
CA TYR A 42 -15.99 -14.06 0.86
C TYR A 42 -15.45 -12.64 0.66
N CYS A 43 -14.62 -12.48 -0.39
CA CYS A 43 -14.05 -11.19 -0.79
C CYS A 43 -15.17 -10.26 -1.26
N SER A 44 -15.40 -9.17 -0.53
CA SER A 44 -16.40 -8.17 -0.88
C SER A 44 -15.79 -7.05 -1.74
N TYR A 45 -16.64 -6.20 -2.31
CA TYR A 45 -16.15 -5.06 -3.10
C TYR A 45 -15.25 -4.15 -2.27
N ALA A 46 -15.56 -3.98 -0.97
CA ALA A 46 -14.76 -3.19 -0.03
C ALA A 46 -13.33 -3.72 0.10
N ASP A 47 -13.15 -5.05 0.12
CA ASP A 47 -11.85 -5.71 0.24
C ASP A 47 -10.96 -5.50 -0.99
N THR A 48 -11.56 -5.19 -2.15
CA THR A 48 -10.81 -4.96 -3.38
C THR A 48 -10.25 -3.53 -3.49
N ILE A 49 -10.85 -2.53 -2.84
CA ILE A 49 -10.49 -1.12 -3.00
C ILE A 49 -9.02 -0.87 -2.65
N PHE A 50 -8.56 -1.45 -1.56
CA PHE A 50 -7.23 -1.18 -1.03
C PHE A 50 -6.11 -1.80 -1.90
N PRO A 51 -6.23 -3.05 -2.39
CA PRO A 51 -5.36 -3.58 -3.45
C PRO A 51 -5.33 -2.74 -4.73
N HIS A 52 -6.49 -2.24 -5.21
CA HIS A 52 -6.53 -1.37 -6.39
C HIS A 52 -5.78 -0.05 -6.15
N PHE A 53 -5.90 0.52 -4.96
CA PHE A 53 -5.13 1.71 -4.57
C PHE A 53 -3.62 1.43 -4.60
N PHE A 54 -3.17 0.30 -4.04
CA PHE A 54 -1.76 -0.09 -4.07
C PHE A 54 -1.22 -0.34 -5.48
N PHE A 55 -2.03 -0.90 -6.37
CA PHE A 55 -1.69 -1.00 -7.79
C PHE A 55 -1.44 0.39 -8.39
N ALA A 56 -2.31 1.37 -8.11
CA ALA A 56 -2.11 2.75 -8.56
C ALA A 56 -0.84 3.38 -7.97
N VAL A 57 -0.59 3.15 -6.68
CA VAL A 57 0.62 3.63 -5.98
C VAL A 57 1.86 3.05 -6.61
N GLY A 58 1.91 1.74 -6.86
CA GLY A 58 3.04 1.07 -7.50
C GLY A 58 3.35 1.58 -8.90
N PHE A 59 2.30 1.79 -9.70
CA PHE A 59 2.41 2.42 -11.02
C PHE A 59 3.00 3.83 -10.93
N ALA A 60 2.40 4.68 -10.09
CA ALA A 60 2.84 6.07 -9.88
C ALA A 60 4.26 6.14 -9.34
N TYR A 61 4.62 5.23 -8.43
CA TYR A 61 5.92 5.17 -7.80
C TYR A 61 7.01 4.85 -8.81
N ARG A 62 6.79 3.83 -9.65
CA ARG A 62 7.70 3.46 -10.74
C ARG A 62 7.93 4.62 -11.73
N LEU A 63 6.85 5.28 -12.16
CA LEU A 63 6.90 6.46 -13.04
C LEU A 63 7.72 7.59 -12.40
N ALA A 64 7.38 7.99 -11.17
CA ALA A 64 8.01 9.10 -10.49
C ALA A 64 9.50 8.83 -10.17
N PHE A 65 9.82 7.60 -9.77
CA PHE A 65 11.18 7.20 -9.45
C PHE A 65 12.08 7.24 -10.68
N LEU A 66 11.66 6.61 -11.79
CA LEU A 66 12.42 6.64 -13.04
C LEU A 66 12.59 8.04 -13.61
N LYS A 67 11.54 8.87 -13.55
CA LYS A 67 11.60 10.24 -14.03
C LYS A 67 12.62 11.08 -13.26
N ARG A 68 12.72 10.88 -11.94
CA ARG A 68 13.74 11.54 -11.12
C ARG A 68 15.12 10.98 -11.40
N LEU A 69 15.26 9.66 -11.51
CA LEU A 69 16.54 9.00 -11.78
C LEU A 69 17.18 9.48 -13.10
N LYS A 70 16.38 9.81 -14.12
CA LYS A 70 16.87 10.38 -15.38
C LYS A 70 17.41 11.82 -15.28
N ARG A 71 17.13 12.54 -14.19
CA ARG A 71 17.47 13.96 -14.02
C ARG A 71 18.68 14.19 -13.12
N VAL A 72 19.19 13.15 -12.46
CA VAL A 72 20.33 13.24 -11.55
C VAL A 72 21.40 12.25 -11.97
N GLU A 73 22.65 12.66 -11.81
CA GLU A 73 23.82 11.84 -12.13
C GLU A 73 24.02 10.70 -11.12
N SER A 74 23.61 10.91 -9.87
CA SER A 74 23.66 9.91 -8.79
C SER A 74 22.26 9.45 -8.40
N SER A 75 22.11 8.16 -8.12
CA SER A 75 20.85 7.58 -7.66
C SER A 75 20.54 7.91 -6.19
N TRP A 76 21.55 8.19 -5.37
CA TRP A 76 21.39 8.35 -3.92
C TRP A 76 20.43 9.48 -3.50
N PRO A 77 20.45 10.68 -4.11
CA PRO A 77 19.47 11.72 -3.81
C PRO A 77 18.01 11.29 -4.03
N VAL A 78 17.77 10.43 -5.03
CA VAL A 78 16.43 9.90 -5.32
C VAL A 78 15.96 8.95 -4.23
N TYR A 79 16.84 8.05 -3.79
CA TYR A 79 16.59 7.14 -2.67
C TYR A 79 16.32 7.90 -1.38
N ARG A 80 17.18 8.86 -1.03
CA ARG A 80 17.01 9.69 0.16
C ARG A 80 15.65 10.40 0.14
N HIS A 81 15.29 11.02 -0.98
CA HIS A 81 14.00 11.68 -1.10
C HIS A 81 12.81 10.71 -0.93
N ALA A 82 12.89 9.52 -1.53
CA ALA A 82 11.86 8.49 -1.38
C ALA A 82 11.74 8.00 0.08
N ILE A 83 12.86 7.77 0.76
CA ILE A 83 12.91 7.37 2.17
C ILE A 83 12.25 8.44 3.04
N TRP A 84 12.64 9.71 2.91
CA TRP A 84 12.05 10.80 3.70
C TRP A 84 10.55 10.96 3.45
N ARG A 85 10.08 10.76 2.22
CA ARG A 85 8.65 10.75 1.92
C ARG A 85 7.93 9.60 2.62
N CYS A 86 8.50 8.39 2.58
CA CYS A 86 7.90 7.22 3.23
C CYS A 86 7.87 7.37 4.75
N LEU A 87 8.99 7.83 5.34
CA LEU A 87 9.08 8.15 6.77
C LEU A 87 8.09 9.24 7.17
N GLY A 88 7.91 10.28 6.34
CA GLY A 88 6.90 11.30 6.56
C GLY A 88 5.48 10.75 6.57
N LEU A 89 5.13 9.85 5.66
CA LEU A 89 3.82 9.19 5.64
C LEU A 89 3.60 8.29 6.85
N ILE A 90 4.63 7.51 7.23
CA ILE A 90 4.60 6.68 8.44
C ILE A 90 4.41 7.58 9.66
N LEU A 91 5.21 8.64 9.81
CA LEU A 91 5.15 9.57 10.93
C LEU A 91 3.80 10.29 11.00
N ILE A 92 3.26 10.77 9.88
CA ILE A 92 1.93 11.38 9.84
C ILE A 92 0.86 10.36 10.26
N GLY A 93 0.94 9.13 9.77
CA GLY A 93 0.05 8.05 10.20
C GLY A 93 0.15 7.81 11.71
N LEU A 94 1.37 7.67 12.24
CA LEU A 94 1.60 7.51 13.68
C LEU A 94 0.99 8.68 14.48
N ILE A 95 1.25 9.92 14.08
CA ILE A 95 0.76 11.12 14.76
C ILE A 95 -0.77 11.16 14.75
N ILE A 96 -1.41 11.02 13.59
CA ILE A 96 -2.88 11.11 13.46
C ILE A 96 -3.57 10.02 14.30
N TYR A 97 -3.06 8.79 14.27
CA TYR A 97 -3.72 7.67 14.94
C TYR A 97 -3.35 7.53 16.42
N HIS A 98 -2.18 8.01 16.83
CA HIS A 98 -1.74 7.94 18.23
C HIS A 98 -2.18 9.18 19.04
N LEU A 99 -2.17 10.38 18.45
CA LEU A 99 -2.66 11.60 19.11
C LEU A 99 -4.18 11.75 19.03
N GLY A 100 -4.83 11.15 18.03
CA GLY A 100 -6.27 11.32 17.75
C GLY A 100 -7.25 10.75 18.78
N GLY A 101 -6.81 10.21 19.93
CA GLY A 101 -7.78 9.68 20.89
C GLY A 101 -7.34 9.30 22.30
N ARG A 102 -6.07 9.42 22.70
CA ARG A 102 -5.63 8.88 24.02
C ARG A 102 -4.70 9.73 24.88
N TYR A 103 -4.07 10.77 24.35
CA TYR A 103 -3.18 11.63 25.15
C TYR A 103 -3.86 12.98 25.39
N ARG A 104 -4.19 13.26 26.65
CA ARG A 104 -4.87 14.50 27.06
C ARG A 104 -3.89 15.60 27.48
N SER A 105 -2.62 15.27 27.73
CA SER A 105 -1.57 16.20 28.16
C SER A 105 -0.21 15.92 27.49
N TRP A 106 0.67 16.92 27.48
CA TRP A 106 2.05 16.81 27.00
C TRP A 106 2.96 16.04 27.97
N GLU A 107 2.62 16.01 29.26
CA GLU A 107 3.30 15.19 30.28
C GLU A 107 3.20 13.69 29.99
N ASP A 108 2.02 13.17 29.62
CA ASP A 108 1.80 11.73 29.37
C ASP A 108 2.69 11.19 28.23
N LEU A 109 2.94 12.00 27.20
CA LEU A 109 3.81 11.66 26.07
C LEU A 109 5.28 11.60 26.47
N ARG A 110 5.69 12.41 27.45
CA ARG A 110 7.08 12.51 27.92
C ARG A 110 7.46 11.33 28.81
N GLU A 111 6.52 10.82 29.59
CA GLU A 111 6.70 9.67 30.48
C GLU A 111 6.65 8.32 29.76
N THR A 112 5.87 8.21 28.68
CA THR A 112 5.71 6.93 27.95
C THR A 112 7.02 6.52 27.25
N GLY A 113 7.86 7.47 26.81
CA GLY A 113 9.14 7.17 26.16
C GLY A 113 9.00 6.64 24.72
N VAL A 114 9.93 7.03 23.84
CA VAL A 114 9.85 6.76 22.38
C VAL A 114 9.79 5.26 22.07
N GLY A 115 10.50 4.42 22.85
CA GLY A 115 10.53 2.97 22.65
C GLY A 115 9.19 2.29 22.95
N GLU A 116 8.50 2.68 24.02
CA GLU A 116 7.18 2.14 24.35
C GLU A 116 6.10 2.71 23.42
N VAL A 117 6.22 3.96 22.97
CA VAL A 117 5.38 4.52 21.90
C VAL A 117 5.54 3.74 20.60
N LEU A 118 6.76 3.31 20.26
CA LEU A 118 7.01 2.47 19.08
C LEU A 118 6.55 1.02 19.29
N TYR A 119 6.73 0.43 20.48
CA TYR A 119 6.29 -0.93 20.81
C TYR A 119 4.76 -1.03 20.90
N ARG A 120 4.13 -0.10 21.62
CA ARG A 120 2.68 0.06 21.63
C ARG A 120 2.18 0.52 20.28
N GLY A 121 2.91 1.33 19.53
CA GLY A 121 2.61 1.63 18.15
C GLY A 121 2.51 0.34 17.35
N PHE A 122 3.56 -0.46 17.30
CA PHE A 122 3.58 -1.74 16.60
C PHE A 122 2.41 -2.67 16.99
N ARG A 123 2.02 -2.69 18.28
CA ARG A 123 0.96 -3.56 18.82
C ARG A 123 -0.46 -2.97 18.83
N SER A 124 -0.61 -1.65 18.84
CA SER A 124 -1.89 -0.91 18.99
C SER A 124 -2.17 0.09 17.87
N LEU A 125 -1.28 0.20 16.87
CA LEU A 125 -1.59 0.91 15.65
C LEU A 125 -2.75 0.17 15.00
N PRO A 126 -3.87 0.84 14.70
CA PRO A 126 -4.60 0.42 13.55
C PRO A 126 -3.60 0.58 12.40
N TRP A 127 -3.18 -0.52 11.81
CA TRP A 127 -2.28 -0.52 10.66
C TRP A 127 -3.07 0.00 9.47
N GLN A 128 -3.34 1.31 9.50
CA GLN A 128 -4.23 1.97 8.58
C GLN A 128 -3.50 2.29 7.28
N ALA A 129 -4.29 2.72 6.31
CA ALA A 129 -3.86 2.97 4.95
C ALA A 129 -2.51 3.69 4.83
N LEU A 130 -2.32 4.81 5.54
CA LEU A 130 -1.13 5.65 5.43
C LEU A 130 0.17 4.94 5.84
N VAL A 131 0.14 4.17 6.93
CA VAL A 131 1.31 3.43 7.42
C VAL A 131 1.65 2.32 6.45
N HIS A 132 0.65 1.55 6.00
CA HIS A 132 0.83 0.51 4.99
C HIS A 132 1.43 1.05 3.70
N ILE A 133 0.95 2.21 3.21
CA ILE A 133 1.49 2.85 2.01
C ILE A 133 2.97 3.18 2.20
N GLY A 134 3.32 3.79 3.33
CA GLY A 134 4.70 4.17 3.66
C GLY A 134 5.63 2.97 3.79
N VAL A 135 5.23 1.98 4.59
CA VAL A 135 6.03 0.77 4.85
C VAL A 135 6.21 -0.06 3.58
N THR A 136 5.14 -0.30 2.81
CA THR A 136 5.22 -1.06 1.55
C THR A 136 6.08 -0.34 0.52
N SER A 137 5.93 0.99 0.39
CA SER A 137 6.75 1.79 -0.55
C SER A 137 8.23 1.79 -0.16
N LEU A 138 8.53 1.78 1.13
CA LEU A 138 9.89 1.66 1.65
C LEU A 138 10.45 0.25 1.42
N PHE A 139 9.65 -0.79 1.64
CA PHE A 139 10.03 -2.18 1.44
C PHE A 139 10.34 -2.51 -0.03
N VAL A 140 9.56 -1.97 -0.96
CA VAL A 140 9.74 -2.17 -2.42
C VAL A 140 10.83 -1.26 -3.02
N LEU A 141 11.26 -0.22 -2.30
CA LEU A 141 12.24 0.78 -2.78
C LEU A 141 13.52 0.17 -3.40
N PRO A 142 14.16 -0.89 -2.84
CA PRO A 142 15.39 -1.44 -3.41
C PRO A 142 15.20 -2.09 -4.80
N VAL A 143 13.97 -2.54 -5.10
CA VAL A 143 13.66 -3.28 -6.33
C VAL A 143 12.87 -2.46 -7.35
N ILE A 144 12.26 -1.34 -6.96
CA ILE A 144 11.33 -0.57 -7.83
C ILE A 144 11.97 -0.09 -9.13
N HIS A 145 13.28 0.16 -9.14
CA HIS A 145 14.00 0.62 -10.33
C HIS A 145 14.58 -0.52 -11.17
N ARG A 146 14.61 -1.76 -10.64
CA ARG A 146 15.26 -2.93 -11.23
C ARG A 146 14.44 -3.54 -12.37
N SER A 147 15.00 -4.58 -13.00
CA SER A 147 14.35 -5.32 -14.09
C SER A 147 13.02 -5.93 -13.64
N LYS A 148 12.19 -6.31 -14.62
CA LYS A 148 10.90 -6.95 -14.37
C LYS A 148 11.07 -8.26 -13.60
N ALA A 149 12.08 -9.05 -13.95
CA ALA A 149 12.40 -10.31 -13.30
C ALA A 149 12.69 -10.13 -11.80
N VAL A 150 13.58 -9.19 -11.43
CA VAL A 150 13.91 -8.91 -10.02
C VAL A 150 12.66 -8.52 -9.22
N ARG A 151 11.80 -7.68 -9.80
CA ARG A 151 10.55 -7.27 -9.16
C ARG A 151 9.57 -8.44 -8.98
N ILE A 152 9.41 -9.29 -9.99
CA ILE A 152 8.57 -10.49 -9.91
C ILE A 152 9.10 -11.46 -8.86
N SER A 153 10.41 -11.73 -8.85
CA SER A 153 11.04 -12.59 -7.84
C SER A 153 10.85 -12.02 -6.43
N PHE A 154 11.02 -10.71 -6.25
CA PHE A 154 10.80 -10.06 -4.96
C PHE A 154 9.33 -10.14 -4.51
N MET A 155 8.39 -9.95 -5.44
CA MET A 155 6.96 -10.12 -5.20
C MET A 155 6.62 -11.53 -4.73
N VAL A 156 7.11 -12.56 -5.44
CA VAL A 156 6.89 -13.97 -5.09
C VAL A 156 7.54 -14.30 -3.74
N ALA A 157 8.76 -13.82 -3.50
CA ALA A 157 9.45 -14.01 -2.22
C ALA A 157 8.69 -13.34 -1.07
N SER A 158 8.17 -12.13 -1.26
CA SER A 158 7.37 -11.41 -0.26
C SER A 158 6.07 -12.14 0.05
N ALA A 159 5.35 -12.61 -0.97
CA ALA A 159 4.13 -13.40 -0.80
C ALA A 159 4.42 -14.74 -0.10
N GLY A 160 5.47 -15.45 -0.51
CA GLY A 160 5.91 -16.69 0.14
C GLY A 160 6.32 -16.48 1.60
N LEU A 161 7.01 -15.37 1.90
CA LEU A 161 7.36 -15.00 3.28
C LEU A 161 6.12 -14.73 4.12
N HIS A 162 5.12 -14.03 3.58
CA HIS A 162 3.86 -13.80 4.29
C HIS A 162 3.12 -15.10 4.60
N VAL A 163 3.02 -16.01 3.62
CA VAL A 163 2.40 -17.34 3.81
C VAL A 163 3.16 -18.14 4.84
N PHE A 164 4.50 -18.16 4.76
CA PHE A 164 5.35 -18.86 5.72
C PHE A 164 5.16 -18.33 7.15
N LEU A 165 5.22 -17.01 7.36
CA LEU A 165 5.01 -16.41 8.68
C LEU A 165 3.57 -16.62 9.19
N SER A 166 2.59 -16.61 8.29
CA SER A 166 1.19 -16.91 8.60
C SER A 166 1.02 -18.33 9.14
N HIS A 167 1.69 -19.30 8.52
CA HIS A 167 1.69 -20.68 9.00
C HIS A 167 2.42 -20.88 10.33
N LEU A 168 3.44 -20.06 10.63
CA LEU A 168 4.22 -20.22 11.87
C LEU A 168 3.49 -19.68 13.12
N PHE A 169 2.94 -18.48 13.03
CA PHE A 169 2.29 -17.83 14.19
C PHE A 169 1.39 -16.67 13.80
N TYR A 170 1.58 -16.11 12.60
CA TYR A 170 1.01 -14.80 12.29
C TYR A 170 -0.49 -14.87 12.00
N TYR A 171 -0.99 -15.99 11.49
CA TYR A 171 -2.43 -16.19 11.30
C TYR A 171 -3.17 -16.12 12.64
N ASP A 172 -2.73 -16.90 13.64
CA ASP A 172 -3.34 -16.93 14.97
C ASP A 172 -3.24 -15.55 15.64
N TRP A 173 -2.08 -14.89 15.52
CA TRP A 173 -1.90 -13.54 16.04
C TRP A 173 -2.88 -12.52 15.43
N VAL A 174 -3.12 -12.57 14.11
CA VAL A 174 -4.04 -11.65 13.42
C VAL A 174 -5.48 -11.86 13.89
N ILE A 175 -5.90 -13.12 14.04
CA ILE A 175 -7.25 -13.48 14.49
C ILE A 175 -7.46 -13.06 15.95
N GLU A 176 -6.50 -13.34 16.84
CA GLU A 176 -6.56 -12.95 18.26
C GLU A 176 -6.63 -11.44 18.46
N ASN A 177 -5.84 -10.68 17.70
CA ASN A 177 -5.75 -9.24 17.84
C ASN A 177 -6.77 -8.47 16.97
N ARG A 178 -7.65 -9.18 16.24
CA ARG A 178 -8.62 -8.61 15.29
C ARG A 178 -8.00 -7.54 14.38
N SER A 179 -6.83 -7.87 13.83
CA SER A 179 -6.04 -6.91 13.08
C SER A 179 -6.69 -6.55 11.75
N ILE A 180 -6.73 -5.26 11.44
CA ILE A 180 -7.27 -4.72 10.18
C ILE A 180 -6.17 -4.75 9.12
N ASP A 181 -6.54 -4.97 7.85
CA ASP A 181 -5.64 -4.89 6.70
C ASP A 181 -4.43 -5.85 6.74
N GLY A 182 -4.52 -6.97 7.47
CA GLY A 182 -3.42 -7.93 7.62
C GLY A 182 -2.34 -7.49 8.62
N GLY A 183 -2.57 -6.41 9.37
CA GLY A 183 -1.75 -5.99 10.51
C GLY A 183 -0.31 -5.61 10.16
N PRO A 184 0.62 -5.70 11.14
CA PRO A 184 2.03 -5.35 10.95
C PRO A 184 2.77 -5.93 9.76
N LEU A 185 2.38 -7.13 9.30
CA LEU A 185 3.01 -7.82 8.18
C LEU A 185 2.15 -7.76 6.91
N GLY A 186 1.05 -7.00 6.91
CA GLY A 186 0.19 -6.79 5.74
C GLY A 186 0.94 -6.18 4.56
N PHE A 187 1.98 -5.37 4.82
CA PHE A 187 2.85 -4.81 3.77
C PHE A 187 3.51 -5.88 2.88
N LEU A 188 3.74 -7.10 3.39
CA LEU A 188 4.29 -8.20 2.61
C LEU A 188 3.31 -8.65 1.51
N THR A 189 2.01 -8.62 1.80
CA THR A 189 0.96 -8.94 0.84
C THR A 189 0.67 -7.77 -0.09
N TYR A 190 0.63 -6.54 0.42
CA TYR A 190 0.46 -5.33 -0.41
C TYR A 190 1.63 -5.06 -1.37
N THR A 191 2.77 -5.74 -1.18
CA THR A 191 3.85 -5.77 -2.16
C THR A 191 3.39 -6.33 -3.51
N VAL A 192 2.44 -7.28 -3.52
CA VAL A 192 1.89 -7.88 -4.74
C VAL A 192 1.22 -6.84 -5.65
N PRO A 193 0.13 -6.16 -5.25
CA PRO A 193 -0.51 -5.16 -6.09
C PRO A 193 0.45 -4.01 -6.45
N THR A 194 1.34 -3.62 -5.52
CA THR A 194 2.35 -2.57 -5.77
C THR A 194 3.30 -2.95 -6.90
N ILE A 195 3.84 -4.18 -6.89
CA ILE A 195 4.73 -4.65 -7.95
C ILE A 195 3.96 -4.82 -9.26
N VAL A 196 2.76 -5.39 -9.23
CA VAL A 196 1.91 -5.53 -10.42
C VAL A 196 1.64 -4.17 -11.07
N GLY A 197 1.35 -3.13 -10.29
CA GLY A 197 1.24 -1.74 -10.76
C GLY A 197 2.51 -1.23 -11.44
N SER A 198 3.68 -1.54 -10.88
CA SER A 198 4.97 -1.19 -11.49
C SER A 198 5.24 -1.92 -12.82
N LEU A 199 4.72 -3.15 -12.97
CA LEU A 199 4.82 -3.93 -14.22
C LEU A 199 3.84 -3.41 -15.27
N ALA A 200 2.63 -3.01 -14.85
CA ALA A 200 1.67 -2.34 -15.71
C ALA A 200 2.24 -1.03 -16.30
N TYR A 201 3.00 -0.27 -15.51
CA TYR A 201 3.73 0.91 -16.00
C TYR A 201 4.71 0.56 -17.13
N ASP A 202 5.54 -0.48 -16.92
CA ASP A 202 6.50 -0.92 -17.94
C ASP A 202 5.80 -1.43 -19.21
N LEU A 203 4.66 -2.11 -19.06
CA LEU A 203 3.84 -2.57 -20.17
C LEU A 203 3.27 -1.39 -20.96
N MET A 204 2.68 -0.41 -20.26
CA MET A 204 2.12 0.80 -20.86
C MET A 204 3.18 1.62 -21.60
N THR A 205 4.38 1.75 -21.04
CA THR A 205 5.48 2.49 -21.67
C THR A 205 6.13 1.74 -22.83
N SER A 206 6.10 0.40 -22.85
CA SER A 206 6.68 -0.39 -23.94
C SER A 206 5.74 -0.64 -25.12
N LYS A 207 4.45 -0.93 -24.86
CA LYS A 207 3.46 -1.28 -25.90
C LYS A 207 2.51 -0.14 -26.25
N GLY A 208 2.43 0.90 -25.42
CA GLY A 208 1.45 1.97 -25.52
C GLY A 208 0.06 1.59 -24.96
N PRO A 209 -0.85 2.56 -24.77
CA PRO A 209 -2.12 2.33 -24.05
C PRO A 209 -3.03 1.29 -24.71
N LYS A 210 -3.29 1.40 -26.02
CA LYS A 210 -4.22 0.51 -26.74
C LYS A 210 -3.79 -0.96 -26.73
N ARG A 211 -2.49 -1.21 -26.92
CA ARG A 211 -1.93 -2.58 -26.96
C ARG A 211 -1.69 -3.17 -25.57
N SER A 212 -1.73 -2.34 -24.52
CA SER A 212 -1.63 -2.80 -23.13
C SER A 212 -2.98 -3.23 -22.55
N LEU A 213 -4.10 -2.85 -23.18
CA LEU A 213 -5.44 -3.15 -22.65
C LEU A 213 -5.70 -4.66 -22.55
N SER A 214 -5.55 -5.41 -23.66
CA SER A 214 -5.78 -6.86 -23.69
C SER A 214 -4.96 -7.64 -22.65
N PRO A 215 -3.63 -7.46 -22.52
CA PRO A 215 -2.87 -8.17 -21.49
C PRO A 215 -3.23 -7.74 -20.06
N LEU A 216 -3.60 -6.48 -19.82
CA LEU A 216 -4.07 -6.05 -18.50
C LEU A 216 -5.44 -6.65 -18.15
N LEU A 217 -6.35 -6.76 -19.12
CA LEU A 217 -7.63 -7.45 -18.94
C LEU A 217 -7.42 -8.95 -18.66
N LEU A 218 -6.49 -9.59 -19.38
CA LEU A 218 -6.12 -10.98 -19.11
C LEU A 218 -5.56 -11.15 -17.70
N TRP A 219 -4.70 -10.23 -17.23
CA TRP A 219 -4.21 -10.27 -15.85
C TRP A 219 -5.36 -10.13 -14.85
N GLY A 220 -6.30 -9.22 -15.10
CA GLY A 220 -7.50 -9.09 -14.28
C GLY A 220 -8.30 -10.39 -14.21
N ALA A 221 -8.51 -11.06 -15.35
CA ALA A 221 -9.25 -12.32 -15.41
C ALA A 221 -8.53 -13.52 -14.77
N VAL A 222 -7.19 -13.51 -14.71
CA VAL A 222 -6.38 -14.60 -14.14
C VAL A 222 -6.16 -14.42 -12.63
N LEU A 223 -6.17 -13.17 -12.15
CA LEU A 223 -5.89 -12.82 -10.76
C LEU A 223 -7.16 -12.63 -9.91
N MET A 224 -8.34 -12.64 -10.53
CA MET A 224 -9.66 -12.68 -9.87
C MET A 224 -10.16 -14.11 -9.78
#